data_AF-A0A957IW06-F1
#
_entry.id   AF-A0A957IW06-F1
#
_cell.length_a   1.000
_cell.length_b   1.000
_cell.length_c   1.000
_cell.angle_alpha   90.00
_cell.angle_beta   90.00
_cell.angle_gamma   90.00
#
_symmetry.space_group_name_H-M   'P 1'
#
loop_
_entity.id
_entity.type
_entity.pdbx_description
1 polymer ?
#
loop_
_entity_poly.entity_id
_entity_poly.type
_entity_poly.pdbx_seq_one_letter_code
_entity_poly.pdbx_strand_id
1 'polypeptide(L)' 'KDYFFIHLNQPGRIVVDLQNYPNIGQLQLFHQSTSNRVAYATAPPYHLDYTGAAGTYYIYIATTSGFNNTTPYLLKVDY' A
#
# COMPACT_ATOMS: atom_id res chain seq x y z
N LYS A 1 4.86 -5.59 -9.72
CA LYS A 1 3.73 -5.87 -8.81
C LYS A 1 4.38 -6.35 -7.54
N ASP A 2 4.26 -5.56 -6.48
CA ASP A 2 5.06 -5.79 -5.28
C ASP A 2 4.13 -5.88 -4.08
N TYR A 3 4.43 -6.82 -3.18
CA TYR A 3 3.62 -7.13 -2.00
C TYR A 3 4.48 -7.00 -0.75
N PHE A 4 3.94 -6.30 0.23
CA PHE A 4 4.51 -6.14 1.56
C PHE A 4 3.44 -6.42 2.60
N PHE A 5 3.84 -6.67 3.84
CA PHE A 5 2.89 -6.75 4.93
C PHE A 5 3.48 -6.13 6.19
N ILE A 6 2.57 -5.66 7.05
CA ILE A 6 2.86 -5.21 8.41
C ILE A 6 1.90 -5.93 9.36
N HIS A 7 2.28 -6.04 10.63
CA HIS A 7 1.44 -6.63 11.65
C HIS A 7 1.28 -5.68 12.81
N LEU A 8 0.04 -5.34 13.14
CA LEU A 8 -0.32 -4.50 14.27
C LEU A 8 -0.71 -5.39 15.45
N ASN A 9 0.02 -5.29 16.56
CA ASN A 9 -0.28 -6.02 17.80
C ASN A 9 -1.50 -5.45 18.54
N GLN A 10 -1.88 -4.21 18.24
CA GLN A 10 -3.01 -3.50 18.82
C GLN A 10 -3.62 -2.57 17.76
N PRO A 11 -4.88 -2.11 17.91
CA PRO A 11 -5.44 -1.10 17.01
C PRO A 11 -4.53 0.13 16.91
N GLY A 12 -4.39 0.67 15.69
CA GLY A 12 -3.42 1.73 15.43
C GLY A 12 -3.62 2.41 14.08
N ARG A 13 -2.93 3.54 13.90
CA ARG A 13 -2.90 4.31 12.66
C ARG A 13 -1.78 3.78 11.77
N ILE A 14 -2.09 3.56 10.50
CA ILE A 14 -1.18 3.11 9.46
C ILE A 14 -1.10 4.23 8.43
N VAL A 15 0.10 4.74 8.20
CA VAL A 15 0.37 5.69 7.12
C VAL A 15 1.28 5.01 6.10
N VAL A 16 0.88 5.05 4.83
CA VAL A 16 1.63 4.47 3.72
C VAL A 16 1.84 5.53 2.65
N ASP A 17 3.11 5.86 2.40
CA ASP A 17 3.51 6.80 1.36
C ASP A 17 4.34 6.08 0.30
N LEU A 18 3.93 6.22 -0.95
CA LEU A 18 4.67 5.70 -2.10
C LEU A 18 5.20 6.87 -2.94
N GLN A 19 6.52 7.08 -2.86
CA GLN A 19 7.22 8.21 -3.46
C GLN A 19 8.00 7.76 -4.70
N ASN A 20 8.17 8.69 -5.65
CA ASN A 20 8.84 8.47 -6.93
C ASN A 20 8.23 7.33 -7.78
N TYR A 21 7.03 6.86 -7.41
CA TYR A 21 6.32 5.88 -8.21
C TYR A 21 5.61 6.59 -9.37
N PRO A 22 5.80 6.11 -10.61
CA PRO A 22 5.18 6.72 -11.77
C PRO A 22 3.65 6.58 -11.73
N ASN A 23 2.94 7.51 -12.37
CA ASN A 23 1.48 7.54 -12.41
C ASN A 23 0.90 6.46 -13.34
N ILE A 24 1.15 5.19 -13.00
CA ILE A 24 0.85 4.01 -13.82
C ILE A 24 0.29 2.86 -12.98
N GLY A 25 -0.25 3.15 -11.80
CA GLY A 25 -0.67 2.09 -10.89
C GLY A 25 -1.48 2.55 -9.70
N GLN A 26 -1.58 1.65 -8.73
CA GLN A 26 -2.37 1.82 -7.52
C GLN A 26 -1.59 1.35 -6.30
N LEU A 27 -1.73 2.08 -5.20
CA LEU A 27 -1.33 1.65 -3.86
C LEU A 27 -2.59 1.14 -3.15
N GLN A 28 -2.54 -0.06 -2.59
CA GLN A 28 -3.70 -0.70 -1.93
C GLN A 28 -3.30 -1.27 -0.57
N LEU A 29 -4.21 -1.18 0.40
CA LEU A 29 -4.08 -1.74 1.74
C LEU A 29 -5.23 -2.72 1.99
N PHE A 30 -4.90 -3.90 2.52
CA PHE A 30 -5.84 -4.96 2.84
C PHE A 30 -5.68 -5.43 4.28
N HIS A 31 -6.75 -5.88 4.93
CA HIS A 31 -6.71 -6.39 6.31
C HIS A 31 -7.05 -7.88 6.37
N GLN A 32 -6.19 -8.68 7.01
CA GLN A 32 -6.27 -10.14 7.20
C GLN A 32 -6.23 -10.99 5.91
N SER A 33 -6.74 -10.49 4.78
CA SER A 33 -6.71 -11.18 3.49
C SER A 33 -6.62 -10.19 2.35
N THR A 34 -6.05 -10.61 1.22
CA THR A 34 -5.98 -9.81 -0.03
C THR A 34 -7.35 -9.60 -0.70
N SER A 35 -8.44 -10.10 -0.11
CA SER A 35 -9.81 -9.86 -0.57
C SER A 35 -10.51 -8.75 0.21
N ASN A 36 -9.97 -8.34 1.35
CA ASN A 36 -10.55 -7.32 2.22
C ASN A 36 -9.77 -6.00 2.10
N ARG A 37 -10.02 -5.23 1.03
CA ARG A 37 -9.35 -3.96 0.78
C ARG A 37 -9.94 -2.86 1.65
N VAL A 38 -9.11 -2.25 2.49
CA VAL A 38 -9.53 -1.22 3.46
C VAL A 38 -9.17 0.20 3.03
N ALA A 39 -8.14 0.37 2.19
CA ALA A 39 -7.77 1.66 1.63
C ALA A 39 -7.09 1.49 0.26
N TYR A 40 -7.15 2.51 -0.60
CA TYR A 40 -6.43 2.53 -1.87
C TYR A 40 -6.24 3.95 -2.42
N ALA A 41 -5.21 4.13 -3.24
CA ALA A 41 -4.92 5.35 -3.98
C ALA A 41 -4.57 4.97 -5.43
N THR A 42 -5.25 5.56 -6.42
CA THR A 42 -5.07 5.24 -7.85
C THR A 42 -4.30 6.30 -8.63
N ALA A 43 -3.91 7.38 -7.98
CA ALA A 43 -3.16 8.48 -8.58
C ALA A 43 -2.24 9.12 -7.53
N PRO A 44 -1.15 9.79 -7.95
CA PRO A 44 -0.33 10.61 -7.06
C PRO A 44 -1.14 11.76 -6.41
N PRO A 45 -0.81 12.16 -5.17
CA PRO A 45 0.14 11.51 -4.28
C PRO A 45 -0.40 10.15 -3.81
N TYR A 46 0.41 9.11 -3.95
CA TYR A 46 0.06 7.76 -3.50
C TYR A 46 0.22 7.69 -1.97
N HIS A 47 -0.81 8.14 -1.26
CA HIS A 47 -0.84 8.27 0.19
C HIS A 47 -2.06 7.54 0.74
N LEU A 48 -1.86 6.75 1.79
CA LEU A 48 -2.92 6.15 2.59
C LEU A 48 -2.73 6.53 4.05
N ASP A 49 -3.83 6.89 4.70
CA ASP A 49 -3.92 7.12 6.14
C ASP A 49 -5.15 6.36 6.66
N TYR A 50 -4.91 5.30 7.43
CA TYR A 50 -5.95 4.37 7.85
C TYR A 50 -5.78 3.98 9.31
N THR A 51 -6.83 4.13 10.11
CA THR A 51 -6.86 3.60 11.49
C THR A 51 -7.58 2.26 11.49
N GLY A 52 -6.90 1.23 11.98
CA GLY A 52 -7.33 -0.16 11.89
C GLY A 52 -7.26 -0.92 13.21
N ALA A 53 -7.87 -2.10 13.24
CA ALA A 53 -7.75 -3.04 14.35
C ALA A 53 -6.39 -3.75 14.34
N ALA A 54 -6.09 -4.50 15.39
CA ALA A 54 -4.96 -5.42 15.38
C ALA A 54 -5.07 -6.44 14.22
N GLY A 55 -3.93 -6.92 13.75
CA GLY A 55 -3.84 -7.93 12.70
C GLY A 55 -2.86 -7.59 11.58
N THR A 56 -2.81 -8.49 10.60
CA THR A 56 -1.93 -8.34 9.45
C THR A 56 -2.58 -7.46 8.39
N TYR A 57 -1.82 -6.47 7.92
CA TYR A 57 -2.19 -5.65 6.78
C TYR A 57 -1.25 -5.92 5.62
N TYR A 58 -1.82 -6.12 4.43
CA TYR A 58 -1.06 -6.31 3.20
C TYR A 58 -1.07 -5.03 2.40
N ILE A 59 0.11 -4.58 2.00
CA ILE A 59 0.31 -3.44 1.10
C ILE A 59 0.62 -4.01 -0.28
N TYR A 60 -0.12 -3.57 -1.28
CA TYR A 60 0.03 -4.02 -2.65
C TYR A 60 0.19 -2.84 -3.60
N ILE A 61 1.29 -2.86 -4.35
CA ILE A 61 1.59 -1.90 -5.41
C ILE A 61 1.24 -2.55 -6.75
N ALA A 62 0.09 -2.17 -7.29
CA ALA A 62 -0.42 -2.68 -8.55
C ALA A 62 0.05 -1.78 -9.70
N THR A 63 0.87 -2.31 -10.61
CA THR A 63 1.25 -1.63 -11.85
C THR A 63 0.29 -2.04 -12.97
N THR A 64 -0.13 -1.09 -13.80
CA THR A 64 -0.91 -1.38 -15.01
C THR A 64 -0.17 -2.37 -15.92
N SER A 65 -0.90 -3.27 -16.58
CA SER A 65 -0.32 -4.30 -17.45
C SER A 65 0.52 -3.70 -18.58
N GLY A 66 1.65 -4.32 -18.91
CA GLY A 66 2.54 -3.90 -20.00
C GLY A 66 3.72 -3.02 -19.58
N PHE A 67 3.79 -2.63 -18.30
CA PHE A 67 4.89 -1.82 -17.77
C PHE A 67 5.83 -2.67 -16.89
N ASN A 68 6.98 -3.05 -17.44
CA ASN A 68 8.16 -3.43 -16.65
C ASN A 68 8.88 -2.14 -16.27
N ASN A 69 8.47 -1.52 -15.17
CA ASN A 69 9.07 -0.27 -14.77
C ASN A 69 10.38 -0.51 -14.02
N THR A 70 11.50 -0.06 -14.59
CA THR A 70 12.83 -0.06 -13.95
C THR A 70 13.05 1.16 -13.04
N THR A 71 12.06 2.04 -12.91
CA THR A 71 12.13 3.22 -12.04
C THR A 71 12.02 2.76 -10.59
N PRO A 72 13.04 3.01 -9.76
CA PRO A 72 12.97 2.72 -8.34
C PRO A 72 11.94 3.64 -7.67
N TYR A 73 11.27 3.14 -6.65
CA TYR A 73 10.37 3.90 -5.79
C TYR A 73 10.76 3.73 -4.33
N LEU A 74 10.25 4.62 -3.48
CA LEU A 74 10.39 4.52 -2.03
C LEU A 74 9.01 4.27 -1.41
N LEU A 75 8.89 3.16 -0.68
CA LEU A 75 7.74 2.86 0.15
C LEU A 75 8.09 3.20 1.60
N LYS A 76 7.37 4.15 2.20
CA LYS A 76 7.47 4.48 3.62
C LYS A 76 6.21 4.02 4.33
N VAL A 77 6.38 3.38 5.49
CA VAL A 77 5.27 2.89 6.31
C VAL A 77 5.52 3.28 7.76
N ASP A 78 4.54 3.93 8.38
CA ASP A 78 4.52 4.25 9.82
C ASP A 78 3.30 3.55 10.47
N TYR A 79 3.50 2.74 11.51
CA TYR A 79 2.46 1.92 12.17
C TYR A 79 2.82 1.47 13.59
#